data_AF-A0A3M1IDW3-F1
#
_entry.id   AF-A0A3M1IDW3-F1
#
_cell.length_a   1.000
_cell.length_b   1.000
_cell.length_c   1.000
_cell.angle_alpha   90.00
_cell.angle_beta   90.00
_cell.angle_gamma   90.00
#
_symmetry.space_group_name_H-M   'P 1'
#
loop_
_entity.id
_entity.type
_entity.pdbx_description
1 polymer ?
#
loop_
_entity_poly.entity_id
_entity_poly.type
_entity_poly.pdbx_seq_one_letter_code
_entity_poly.pdbx_strand_id
1 'polypeptide(L)'
;MNLKHFSRRASRPARAAGFTLIEILLVIVILMMLAAALVVYVLPQQQGAEKNTTRLLLLQVQSALDNYRLNVGHYPTEDEGGLGALLVKPQFENEALAERWQGPYLKPGTKLLDAWGKQIIYEPQDTSLLDTG
;
A
#
# COMPACT_ATOMS: atom_id res chain seq x y z
N MET A 1 -75.09 56.40 3.50
CA MET A 1 -74.36 55.97 2.30
C MET A 1 -73.01 56.68 2.30
N ASN A 2 -71.92 56.02 2.70
CA ASN A 2 -70.60 56.66 2.72
C ASN A 2 -69.57 55.68 2.16
N LEU A 3 -68.95 56.06 1.04
CA LEU A 3 -68.11 55.21 0.23
C LEU A 3 -66.68 55.18 0.77
N LYS A 4 -66.14 53.97 0.73
CA LYS A 4 -64.79 53.58 1.13
C LYS A 4 -63.76 54.30 0.25
N HIS A 5 -62.79 54.97 0.86
CA HIS A 5 -61.52 55.29 0.20
C HIS A 5 -60.40 54.50 0.85
N PHE A 6 -60.14 53.33 0.27
CA PHE A 6 -59.01 52.48 0.61
C PHE A 6 -57.79 52.99 -0.15
N SER A 7 -56.99 53.83 0.49
CA SER A 7 -55.74 54.34 -0.07
C SER A 7 -54.73 53.18 -0.18
N ARG A 8 -54.61 52.59 -1.38
CA ARG A 8 -53.56 51.62 -1.70
C ARG A 8 -52.19 52.31 -1.69
N ARG A 9 -51.39 52.07 -0.66
CA ARG A 9 -49.97 52.46 -0.64
C ARG A 9 -49.22 51.54 -1.60
N ALA A 10 -48.69 52.09 -2.69
CA ALA A 10 -47.88 51.33 -3.63
C ALA A 10 -46.56 50.90 -2.95
N SER A 11 -46.38 49.60 -2.74
CA SER A 11 -45.13 49.00 -2.31
C SER A 11 -44.11 49.10 -3.45
N ARG A 12 -43.00 49.82 -3.25
CA ARG A 12 -41.89 49.86 -4.19
C ARG A 12 -41.32 48.44 -4.35
N PRO A 13 -41.10 47.94 -5.59
CA PRO A 13 -40.46 46.64 -5.78
C PRO A 13 -39.02 46.71 -5.25
N ALA A 14 -38.65 45.76 -4.39
CA ALA A 14 -37.26 45.57 -4.00
C ALA A 14 -36.46 45.22 -5.27
N ARG A 15 -35.43 46.01 -5.59
CA ARG A 15 -34.54 45.67 -6.71
C ARG A 15 -33.83 44.37 -6.34
N ALA A 16 -34.07 43.32 -7.12
CA ALA A 16 -33.24 42.12 -7.04
C ALA A 16 -31.82 42.52 -7.45
N ALA A 17 -30.87 42.42 -6.51
CA ALA A 17 -29.46 42.56 -6.82
C ALA A 17 -29.06 41.32 -7.63
N GLY A 18 -28.72 41.53 -8.90
CA GLY A 18 -28.17 40.48 -9.75
C GLY A 18 -26.72 40.18 -9.38
N PHE A 19 -26.31 38.94 -9.59
CA PHE A 19 -24.91 38.53 -9.46
C PHE A 19 -24.00 39.37 -10.37
N THR A 20 -22.85 39.74 -9.85
CA THR A 20 -21.84 40.50 -10.62
C THR A 20 -20.83 39.55 -11.25
N LEU A 21 -20.26 39.93 -12.40
CA LEU A 21 -19.20 39.13 -13.05
C LEU A 21 -17.95 39.00 -12.15
N ILE A 22 -17.66 40.02 -11.34
CA ILE A 22 -16.52 40.01 -10.41
C ILE A 22 -16.70 38.96 -9.30
N GLU A 23 -17.93 38.68 -8.88
CA GLU A 23 -18.22 37.68 -7.86
C GLU A 23 -17.93 36.27 -8.37
N ILE A 24 -18.28 35.96 -9.61
CA ILE A 24 -17.95 34.67 -10.23
C ILE A 24 -16.44 34.57 -10.54
N LEU A 25 -15.81 35.66 -10.96
CA LEU A 25 -14.36 35.70 -11.20
C LEU A 25 -13.57 35.36 -9.92
N LEU A 26 -13.91 36.01 -8.81
CA LEU A 26 -13.24 35.80 -7.52
C LEU A 26 -13.41 34.36 -7.02
N VAL A 27 -14.59 33.77 -7.20
CA VAL A 27 -14.86 32.36 -6.85
C VAL A 27 -13.95 31.43 -7.65
N ILE A 28 -13.84 31.61 -8.98
CA ILE A 28 -13.00 30.75 -9.82
C ILE A 28 -11.52 30.86 -9.42
N VAL A 29 -11.05 32.07 -9.11
CA VAL A 29 -9.67 32.29 -8.65
C VAL A 29 -9.39 31.54 -7.34
N ILE A 30 -10.29 31.61 -6.36
CA ILE A 30 -10.16 30.88 -5.10
C ILE A 30 -10.18 29.37 -5.33
N LEU A 31 -11.07 28.86 -6.19
CA LEU A 31 -11.15 27.44 -6.50
C LEU A 31 -9.85 26.91 -7.14
N MET A 32 -9.24 27.68 -8.06
CA MET A 32 -7.96 27.32 -8.67
C MET A 32 -6.82 27.27 -7.64
N MET A 33 -6.78 28.23 -6.71
CA MET A 33 -5.79 28.25 -5.64
C MET A 33 -5.94 27.05 -4.69
N LEU A 34 -7.18 26.73 -4.30
CA LEU A 34 -7.47 25.56 -3.45
C LEU A 34 -7.11 24.25 -4.15
N ALA A 35 -7.46 24.10 -5.43
CA ALA A 35 -7.10 22.92 -6.21
C ALA A 35 -5.58 22.70 -6.29
N ALA A 36 -4.80 23.77 -6.48
CA ALA A 36 -3.34 23.70 -6.49
C ALA A 36 -2.74 23.30 -5.12
N ALA A 37 -3.32 23.80 -4.02
CA ALA A 37 -2.85 23.50 -2.67
C ALA A 37 -3.06 22.02 -2.27
N LEU A 38 -4.14 21.39 -2.75
CA LEU A 38 -4.44 19.98 -2.45
C LEU A 38 -3.41 19.00 -3.04
N VAL A 39 -2.74 19.36 -4.15
CA VAL A 39 -1.74 18.48 -4.80
C VAL A 39 -0.49 18.29 -3.94
N VAL A 40 -0.05 19.33 -3.22
CA VAL A 40 1.19 19.30 -2.44
C VAL A 40 1.07 18.46 -1.16
N TYR A 41 -0.16 18.25 -0.65
CA TYR A 41 -0.39 17.55 0.61
C TYR A 41 -0.23 16.01 0.50
N VAL A 42 -0.21 15.44 -0.71
CA VAL A 42 -0.16 13.99 -0.92
C VAL A 42 1.27 13.44 -1.00
N LEU A 43 2.29 14.21 -0.62
CA LEU A 43 3.66 13.70 -0.54
C LEU A 43 3.78 12.73 0.66
N PRO A 44 4.06 11.44 0.43
CA PRO A 44 4.04 10.48 1.51
C PRO A 44 5.21 10.72 2.47
N GLN A 45 4.93 11.00 3.73
CA GLN A 45 5.91 10.89 4.82
C GLN A 45 6.23 9.40 5.07
N GLN A 46 6.91 8.75 4.12
CA GLN A 46 7.08 7.29 4.13
C GLN A 46 8.47 6.80 4.52
N GLN A 47 9.47 7.67 4.69
CA GLN A 47 10.85 7.23 4.89
C GLN A 47 11.06 6.35 6.15
N GLY A 48 10.29 6.58 7.22
CA GLY A 48 10.32 5.74 8.43
C GLY A 48 9.47 4.48 8.32
N ALA A 49 8.30 4.59 7.69
CA ALA A 49 7.35 3.49 7.52
C ALA A 49 7.91 2.41 6.58
N GLU A 50 8.59 2.80 5.51
CA GLU A 50 9.23 1.90 4.54
C GLU A 50 10.26 0.97 5.22
N LYS A 51 11.14 1.53 6.05
CA LYS A 51 12.14 0.74 6.80
C LYS A 51 11.49 -0.27 7.74
N ASN A 52 10.46 0.15 8.47
CA ASN A 52 9.75 -0.73 9.39
C ASN A 52 9.00 -1.85 8.67
N THR A 53 8.31 -1.53 7.56
CA THR A 53 7.63 -2.53 6.74
C THR A 53 8.61 -3.56 6.18
N THR A 54 9.75 -3.11 5.63
CA THR A 54 10.80 -4.03 5.15
C THR A 54 11.36 -4.88 6.28
N ARG A 55 11.57 -4.31 7.48
CA ARG A 55 12.03 -5.08 8.65
C ARG A 55 11.04 -6.17 9.06
N LEU A 56 9.74 -5.85 9.10
CA LEU A 56 8.69 -6.82 9.42
C LEU A 56 8.63 -7.95 8.39
N LEU A 57 8.76 -7.61 7.10
CA LEU A 57 8.82 -8.59 6.02
C LEU A 57 10.03 -9.52 6.18
N LEU A 58 11.23 -8.99 6.45
CA LEU A 58 12.41 -9.80 6.67
C LEU A 58 12.26 -10.74 7.86
N LEU A 59 11.68 -10.29 8.98
CA LEU A 59 11.40 -11.14 10.14
C LEU A 59 10.40 -12.26 9.81
N GLN A 60 9.38 -11.94 9.01
CA GLN A 60 8.41 -12.93 8.56
C GLN A 60 9.07 -14.00 7.66
N VAL A 61 9.91 -13.57 6.72
CA VAL A 61 10.67 -14.46 5.84
C VAL A 61 11.65 -15.31 6.64
N GLN A 62 12.37 -14.73 7.61
CA GLN A 62 13.27 -15.47 8.49
C GLN A 62 12.54 -16.56 9.27
N SER A 63 11.40 -16.23 9.90
CA SER A 63 10.61 -17.23 10.62
C SER A 63 10.08 -18.34 9.70
N ALA A 64 9.69 -18.00 8.47
CA ALA A 64 9.27 -18.98 7.49
C ALA A 64 10.41 -19.90 7.05
N LEU A 65 11.62 -19.36 6.86
CA LEU A 65 12.83 -20.13 6.55
C LEU A 65 13.19 -21.09 7.69
N ASP A 66 13.11 -20.63 8.94
CA ASP A 66 13.39 -21.48 10.10
C ASP A 66 12.38 -22.63 10.20
N ASN A 67 11.08 -22.36 9.97
CA ASN A 67 10.06 -23.41 9.92
C ASN A 67 10.26 -24.39 8.76
N TYR A 68 10.67 -23.90 7.59
CA TYR A 68 11.03 -24.76 6.46
C TYR A 68 12.17 -25.70 6.85
N ARG A 69 13.24 -25.16 7.46
CA ARG A 69 14.39 -25.95 7.92
C ARG A 69 14.02 -26.96 9.00
N LEU A 70 13.12 -26.63 9.93
CA LEU A 70 12.65 -27.57 10.95
C LEU A 70 11.94 -28.79 10.35
N ASN A 71 11.23 -28.60 9.23
CA ASN A 71 10.46 -29.65 8.60
C ASN A 71 11.29 -30.46 7.60
N VAL A 72 11.99 -29.78 6.71
CA VAL A 72 12.74 -30.40 5.60
C VAL A 72 14.15 -30.80 6.03
N GLY A 73 14.77 -30.03 6.94
CA GLY A 73 16.10 -30.27 7.49
C GLY A 73 17.18 -29.29 7.01
N HIS A 74 16.90 -28.52 5.95
CA HIS A 74 17.79 -27.50 5.39
C HIS A 74 16.98 -26.28 4.92
N TYR A 75 17.65 -25.17 4.60
CA TYR A 75 16.99 -24.04 3.95
C TYR A 75 16.75 -24.31 2.46
N PRO A 76 15.77 -23.65 1.82
CA PRO A 76 15.49 -23.85 0.40
C PRO A 76 16.72 -23.57 -0.47
N THR A 77 17.05 -24.46 -1.39
CA THR A 77 18.13 -24.22 -2.36
C THR A 77 17.64 -23.38 -3.55
N GLU A 78 18.55 -22.93 -4.41
CA GLU A 78 18.16 -22.28 -5.66
C GLU A 78 17.36 -23.21 -6.58
N ASP A 79 17.74 -24.49 -6.63
CA ASP A 79 17.05 -25.52 -7.43
C ASP A 79 15.63 -25.81 -6.92
N GLU A 80 15.41 -25.67 -5.61
CA GLU A 80 14.08 -25.73 -4.99
C GLU A 80 13.26 -24.43 -5.19
N GLY A 81 13.80 -23.43 -5.90
CA GLY A 81 13.13 -22.16 -6.16
C GLY A 81 13.30 -21.12 -5.06
N GLY A 82 14.27 -21.30 -4.15
CA GLY A 82 14.67 -20.32 -3.13
C GLY A 82 13.50 -19.88 -2.24
N LEU A 83 13.31 -18.57 -2.08
CA LEU A 83 12.20 -18.03 -1.28
C LEU A 83 10.81 -18.43 -1.82
N GLY A 84 10.70 -18.84 -3.09
CA GLY A 84 9.46 -19.37 -3.66
C GLY A 84 8.95 -20.63 -2.97
N ALA A 85 9.87 -21.47 -2.46
CA ALA A 85 9.57 -22.69 -1.72
C ALA A 85 8.78 -22.46 -0.42
N LEU A 86 8.78 -21.22 0.07
CA LEU A 86 8.01 -20.80 1.25
C LEU A 86 6.52 -20.59 0.94
N LEU A 87 6.17 -20.35 -0.33
CA LEU A 87 4.81 -20.07 -0.78
C LEU A 87 4.17 -21.25 -1.51
N VAL A 88 4.97 -21.98 -2.29
CA VAL A 88 4.51 -23.11 -3.10
C VAL A 88 5.44 -24.28 -2.85
N LYS A 89 4.88 -25.50 -2.81
CA LYS A 89 5.66 -26.72 -2.66
C LYS A 89 6.68 -26.82 -3.79
N PRO A 90 7.99 -26.90 -3.50
CA PRO A 90 9.02 -26.98 -4.52
C PRO A 90 9.10 -28.39 -5.11
N GLN A 91 9.82 -28.54 -6.21
CA GLN A 91 10.20 -29.85 -6.73
C GLN A 91 11.44 -30.32 -5.98
N PHE A 92 11.27 -31.37 -5.18
CA PHE A 92 12.37 -31.99 -4.46
C PHE A 92 13.00 -33.09 -5.32
N GLU A 93 14.32 -33.23 -5.22
CA GLU A 93 15.03 -34.36 -5.85
C GLU A 93 14.65 -35.71 -5.22
N ASN A 94 14.23 -35.69 -3.95
CA ASN A 94 13.85 -36.87 -3.18
C ASN A 94 12.39 -36.77 -2.72
N GLU A 95 11.57 -37.75 -3.10
CA GLU A 95 10.16 -37.83 -2.68
C GLU A 95 9.98 -37.83 -1.16
N ALA A 96 10.92 -38.40 -0.40
CA ALA A 96 10.87 -38.39 1.06
C ALA A 96 11.02 -36.97 1.65
N LEU A 97 11.74 -36.06 0.98
CA LEU A 97 11.80 -34.64 1.36
C LEU A 97 10.50 -33.92 0.98
N ALA A 98 9.90 -34.31 -0.14
CA ALA A 98 8.61 -33.78 -0.57
C ALA A 98 7.46 -34.09 0.41
N GLU A 99 7.52 -35.21 1.12
CA GLU A 99 6.55 -35.55 2.17
C GLU A 99 6.75 -34.74 3.46
N ARG A 100 7.99 -34.30 3.73
CA ARG A 100 8.32 -33.50 4.91
C ARG A 100 7.92 -32.04 4.81
N TRP A 101 7.69 -31.53 3.60
CA TRP A 101 7.19 -30.17 3.39
C TRP A 101 5.76 -30.02 3.93
N GLN A 102 5.54 -29.09 4.85
CA GLN A 102 4.23 -28.83 5.48
C GLN A 102 3.78 -27.38 5.28
N GLY A 103 4.30 -26.73 4.23
CA GLY A 103 3.94 -25.35 3.91
C GLY A 103 2.50 -25.21 3.40
N PRO A 104 2.11 -24.00 2.97
CA PRO A 104 2.96 -22.83 2.77
C PRO A 104 3.39 -22.18 4.09
N TYR A 105 4.67 -21.82 4.18
CA TYR A 105 5.30 -21.20 5.34
C TYR A 105 5.08 -19.68 5.40
N LEU A 106 4.73 -19.08 4.27
CA LEU A 106 4.25 -17.71 4.15
C LEU A 106 2.77 -17.69 3.76
N LYS A 107 2.07 -16.62 4.13
CA LYS A 107 0.66 -16.45 3.73
C LYS A 107 0.57 -16.38 2.20
N PRO A 108 -0.37 -17.11 1.56
CA PRO A 108 -0.59 -16.99 0.13
C PRO A 108 -0.82 -15.52 -0.28
N GLY A 109 -0.13 -15.06 -1.31
CA GLY A 109 -0.17 -13.67 -1.76
C GLY A 109 0.79 -12.71 -1.01
N THR A 110 1.62 -13.21 -0.10
CA THR A 110 2.72 -12.41 0.48
C THR A 110 3.68 -11.99 -0.62
N LYS A 111 3.88 -10.68 -0.81
CA LYS A 111 4.85 -10.15 -1.77
C LYS A 111 6.25 -10.19 -1.16
N LEU A 112 7.19 -10.81 -1.85
CA LEU A 112 8.62 -10.83 -1.48
C LEU A 112 9.35 -9.60 -2.02
N LEU A 113 8.74 -8.42 -1.82
CA LEU A 113 9.25 -7.13 -2.25
C LEU A 113 9.39 -6.23 -1.03
N ASP A 114 10.50 -5.52 -0.94
CA ASP A 114 10.68 -4.49 0.07
C ASP A 114 9.76 -3.28 -0.18
N ALA A 115 9.76 -2.32 0.76
CA ALA A 115 8.91 -1.15 0.67
C ALA A 115 9.25 -0.21 -0.51
N TRP A 116 10.41 -0.39 -1.16
CA TRP A 116 10.83 0.32 -2.37
C TRP A 116 10.52 -0.46 -3.65
N GLY A 117 9.86 -1.62 -3.53
CA GLY A 117 9.48 -2.47 -4.65
C GLY A 117 10.62 -3.34 -5.20
N LYS A 118 11.75 -3.45 -4.49
CA LYS A 118 12.86 -4.31 -4.87
C LYS A 118 12.67 -5.72 -4.31
N GLN A 119 13.04 -6.72 -5.10
CA GLN A 119 13.02 -8.12 -4.66
C GLN A 119 14.04 -8.37 -3.55
N ILE A 120 13.65 -9.19 -2.57
CA ILE A 120 14.55 -9.67 -1.53
C ILE A 120 15.54 -10.63 -2.18
N ILE A 121 16.83 -10.36 -1.97
CA ILE A 121 17.91 -11.27 -2.37
C ILE A 121 18.09 -12.30 -1.26
N TYR A 122 18.06 -13.56 -1.63
CA TYR A 122 18.31 -14.69 -0.76
C TYR A 122 19.50 -15.46 -1.32
N GLU A 123 20.49 -15.69 -0.46
CA GLU A 123 21.68 -16.44 -0.82
C GLU A 123 21.92 -17.49 0.28
N PRO A 124 21.68 -18.78 -0.02
CA PRO A 124 22.00 -19.84 0.92
C PRO A 124 23.51 -19.90 1.10
N GLN A 125 23.97 -19.80 2.35
CA GLN A 125 25.38 -20.03 2.68
C GLN A 125 25.67 -21.53 2.55
N ASP A 126 26.41 -21.92 1.51
CA ASP A 126 26.92 -23.29 1.38
C ASP A 126 28.07 -23.52 2.36
N THR A 127 27.74 -24.08 3.53
CA THR A 127 28.72 -24.38 4.57
C THR A 127 29.59 -25.60 4.25
N SER A 128 29.36 -26.30 3.13
CA SER A 128 30.16 -27.47 2.75
C SER A 128 31.64 -27.15 2.45
N LEU A 129 31.94 -25.88 2.14
CA LEU A 129 33.29 -25.39 1.84
C LEU A 129 34.14 -25.07 3.09
N LEU A 130 33.56 -25.14 4.30
CA LEU A 130 34.26 -24.82 5.55
C LEU A 130 34.90 -26.05 6.22
N ASP A 131 34.64 -27.27 5.71
CA ASP A 131 35.06 -28.54 6.32
C ASP A 131 36.27 -29.21 5.62
N THR A 132 36.96 -28.54 4.68
CA THR A 132 38.15 -29.07 3.99
C THR A 132 39.48 -28.53 4.57
N GLY A 133 39.67 -28.60 5.89
CA GLY A 133 40.89 -28.18 6.60
C GLY A 133 41.51 -29.31 7.41
#